data_AF-A0A7D5RKB7-F1
#
_entry.id   AF-A0A7D5RKB7-F1
#
_cell.length_a   1.000
_cell.length_b   1.000
_cell.length_c   1.000
_cell.angle_alpha   90.00
_cell.angle_beta   90.00
_cell.angle_gamma   90.00
#
_symmetry.space_group_name_H-M   'P 1'
#
loop_
_entity.id
_entity.type
_entity.pdbx_description
1 polymer ?
#
loop_
_entity_poly.entity_id
_entity_poly.type
_entity_poly.pdbx_seq_one_letter_code
_entity_poly.pdbx_strand_id
1 'polypeptide(L)' 'MSLQDQAKEILNDFDNISSDKIIEILNQIQPCLKSEITQDYLKGKINGVLGMTDEAEKKKFCKILRPYLDWYVQGNV' A
#
# COMPACT_ATOMS: atom_id res chain seq x y z
N MET A 1 -15.56 -4.43 6.67
CA MET A 1 -14.56 -3.54 7.32
C MET A 1 -14.38 -2.30 6.49
N SER A 2 -14.09 -1.16 7.11
CA SER A 2 -13.74 0.05 6.35
C SER A 2 -12.37 -0.12 5.66
N LEU A 3 -12.04 0.76 4.71
CA LEU A 3 -10.71 0.78 4.10
C LEU A 3 -9.61 1.07 5.14
N GLN A 4 -9.91 1.91 6.14
CA GLN A 4 -8.99 2.21 7.24
C GLN A 4 -8.76 1.00 8.16
N ASP A 5 -9.78 0.18 8.38
CA ASP A 5 -9.63 -1.07 9.15
C ASP A 5 -8.77 -2.10 8.40
N GLN A 6 -8.96 -2.22 7.08
CA GLN A 6 -8.12 -3.10 6.25
C GLN A 6 -6.66 -2.63 6.22
N ALA A 7 -6.42 -1.32 6.14
CA ALA A 7 -5.07 -0.76 6.22
C ALA A 7 -4.43 -1.01 7.60
N LYS A 8 -5.21 -0.90 8.69
CA LYS A 8 -4.74 -1.25 10.05
C LYS A 8 -4.40 -2.73 10.18
N GLU A 9 -5.23 -3.62 9.65
CA GLU A 9 -4.98 -5.07 9.65
C GLU A 9 -3.66 -5.40 8.94
N ILE A 10 -3.42 -4.79 7.77
CA ILE A 10 -2.16 -4.93 7.05
C ILE A 10 -0.97 -4.42 7.87
N LEU A 11 -1.09 -3.27 8.55
CA LEU A 11 0.01 -2.75 9.37
C LEU A 11 0.32 -3.65 10.57
N ASN A 12 -0.70 -4.29 11.14
CA ASN A 12 -0.57 -5.16 12.31
C ASN A 12 0.04 -6.52 11.97
N ASP A 13 -0.29 -7.09 10.81
CA ASP A 13 0.16 -8.43 10.41
C ASP A 13 0.89 -8.45 9.05
N PHE A 14 1.67 -7.39 8.80
CA PHE A 14 2.20 -7.07 7.48
C PHE A 14 2.93 -8.25 6.84
N ASP A 15 3.70 -9.03 7.60
CA ASP A 15 4.49 -10.14 7.08
C ASP A 15 3.64 -11.35 6.64
N ASN A 16 2.45 -11.55 7.19
CA ASN A 16 1.57 -12.68 6.86
C ASN A 16 0.52 -12.36 5.78
N ILE A 17 0.30 -11.09 5.43
CA ILE A 17 -0.64 -10.68 4.36
C ILE A 17 -0.03 -10.86 2.96
N SER A 18 -0.76 -11.35 1.96
CA SER A 18 -0.21 -11.44 0.59
C SER A 18 0.15 -10.07 0.01
N SER A 19 1.20 -10.00 -0.82
CA SER A 19 1.59 -8.76 -1.49
C SER A 19 0.47 -8.22 -2.38
N ASP A 20 -0.30 -9.09 -3.03
CA ASP A 20 -1.44 -8.69 -3.84
C ASP A 20 -2.52 -7.97 -3.02
N LYS A 21 -2.80 -8.43 -1.78
CA LYS A 21 -3.74 -7.74 -0.88
C LYS A 21 -3.20 -6.39 -0.43
N ILE A 22 -1.90 -6.30 -0.15
CA ILE A 22 -1.26 -5.02 0.21
C ILE A 22 -1.36 -4.02 -0.95
N ILE A 23 -1.07 -4.47 -2.18
CA ILE A 23 -1.16 -3.66 -3.40
C ILE A 23 -2.60 -3.19 -3.66
N GLU A 24 -3.58 -4.07 -3.45
CA GLU A 24 -5.00 -3.75 -3.59
C GLU A 24 -5.39 -2.56 -2.68
N ILE A 25 -4.99 -2.61 -1.41
CA ILE A 25 -5.28 -1.54 -0.45
C ILE A 25 -4.48 -0.28 -0.78
N LEU A 26 -3.21 -0.40 -1.17
CA LEU A 26 -2.40 0.74 -1.61
C LEU A 26 -3.03 1.49 -2.80
N ASN A 27 -3.60 0.75 -3.76
CA ASN A 27 -4.34 1.33 -4.89
C ASN A 27 -5.62 2.04 -4.42
N GLN A 28 -6.34 1.48 -3.45
CA GLN A 28 -7.57 2.10 -2.94
C GLN A 28 -7.30 3.37 -2.11
N ILE A 29 -6.18 3.45 -1.38
CA ILE A 29 -5.82 4.65 -0.62
C ILE A 29 -5.14 5.72 -1.46
N GLN A 30 -4.60 5.37 -2.63
CA GLN A 30 -3.90 6.29 -3.53
C GLN A 30 -4.68 7.60 -3.81
N PRO A 31 -5.98 7.59 -4.17
CA PRO A 31 -6.74 8.83 -4.40
C PRO A 31 -6.99 9.65 -3.12
N CYS A 32 -6.79 9.07 -1.94
CA CYS A 32 -6.95 9.75 -0.66
C CYS A 32 -5.71 10.57 -0.25
N LEU A 33 -4.59 10.45 -0.97
CA LEU A 33 -3.38 11.21 -0.65
C LEU A 33 -3.52 12.68 -1.05
N LYS A 34 -3.02 13.59 -0.21
CA LYS A 34 -3.23 15.04 -0.31
C LYS A 34 -2.75 15.72 -1.61
N SER A 35 -1.78 15.16 -2.32
CA SER A 35 -1.18 15.81 -3.49
C SER A 35 -1.10 14.85 -4.66
N GLU A 36 -1.50 15.32 -5.85
CA GLU A 36 -1.38 14.61 -7.12
C GLU A 36 0.03 14.04 -7.34
N ILE A 37 1.08 14.77 -6.95
CA ILE A 37 2.47 14.30 -7.05
C ILE A 37 2.69 13.02 -6.22
N THR A 38 2.12 12.97 -5.02
CA THR A 38 2.23 11.79 -4.14
C THR A 38 1.35 10.65 -4.66
N GLN A 39 0.17 10.98 -5.20
CA GLN A 39 -0.71 10.02 -5.85
C GLN A 39 -0.04 9.34 -7.05
N ASP A 40 0.60 10.11 -7.93
CA ASP A 40 1.31 9.62 -9.11
C ASP A 40 2.57 8.84 -8.73
N TYR A 41 3.30 9.30 -7.70
CA TYR A 41 4.45 8.57 -7.19
C TYR A 41 4.05 7.18 -6.68
N LEU A 42 3.01 7.09 -5.85
CA LEU A 42 2.53 5.81 -5.33
C LEU A 42 2.05 4.90 -6.49
N LYS A 43 1.31 5.45 -7.45
CA LYS A 43 0.87 4.72 -8.64
C LYS A 43 2.03 4.16 -9.45
N GLY A 44 3.08 4.97 -9.67
CA GLY A 44 4.30 4.53 -10.34
C GLY A 44 5.00 3.39 -9.60
N LYS A 45 5.04 3.46 -8.26
CA LYS A 45 5.57 2.38 -7.42
C LYS A 45 4.75 1.10 -7.54
N ILE A 46 3.42 1.18 -7.43
CA ILE A 46 2.53 0.02 -7.55
C ILE A 46 2.69 -0.66 -8.92
N ASN A 47 2.73 0.11 -10.01
CA ASN A 47 2.94 -0.42 -11.35
C ASN A 47 4.28 -1.16 -11.49
N GLY A 48 5.33 -0.72 -10.79
CA GLY A 48 6.62 -1.41 -10.74
C GLY A 48 6.53 -2.81 -10.12
N VAL A 49 5.60 -3.04 -9.19
CA VAL A 49 5.39 -4.35 -8.52
C VAL A 49 4.57 -5.30 -9.38
N LEU A 50 3.63 -4.79 -10.18
CA LEU A 50 2.80 -5.62 -11.05
C LEU A 50 3.62 -6.36 -12.12
N GLY A 51 4.82 -5.89 -12.44
CA GLY A 51 5.78 -6.58 -13.31
C GLY A 51 6.60 -7.67 -12.64
N MET A 52 6.51 -7.84 -11.31
CA MET A 52 7.28 -8.83 -10.55
C MET A 52 6.51 -10.16 -10.47
N THR A 53 7.21 -11.27 -10.66
CA THR A 53 6.64 -12.63 -10.53
C THR A 53 6.98 -13.30 -9.19
N ASP A 54 8.02 -12.82 -8.50
CA ASP A 54 8.45 -13.35 -7.21
C ASP A 54 7.73 -12.66 -6.04
N GLU A 55 7.06 -13.45 -5.20
CA GLU A 55 6.30 -12.95 -4.06
C GLU A 55 7.22 -12.33 -2.98
N ALA A 56 8.43 -12.86 -2.78
CA ALA A 56 9.34 -12.31 -1.78
C ALA A 56 9.88 -10.93 -2.21
N GLU A 57 10.10 -10.70 -3.50
CA GLU A 57 10.44 -9.40 -4.08
C GLU A 57 9.26 -8.42 -3.99
N LYS A 58 8.06 -8.85 -4.39
CA LYS A 58 6.85 -8.04 -4.21
C LYS A 58 6.67 -7.61 -2.76
N LYS A 59 6.88 -8.53 -1.82
CA LYS A 59 6.76 -8.30 -0.39
C LYS A 59 7.79 -7.29 0.12
N LYS A 60 9.05 -7.41 -0.30
CA LYS A 60 10.11 -6.43 0.02
C LYS A 60 9.74 -5.05 -0.48
N PHE A 61 9.19 -4.95 -1.69
CA PHE A 61 8.76 -3.68 -2.24
C PHE A 61 7.57 -3.10 -1.47
N CYS A 62 6.58 -3.93 -1.13
CA CYS A 62 5.44 -3.52 -0.33
C CYS A 62 5.89 -2.94 1.03
N LYS A 63 6.96 -3.46 1.65
CA LYS A 63 7.52 -2.89 2.88
C LYS A 63 8.00 -1.44 2.72
N ILE A 64 8.51 -1.07 1.54
CA ILE A 64 8.89 0.31 1.22
C ILE A 64 7.66 1.23 1.16
N LEU A 65 6.51 0.68 0.77
CA LEU A 65 5.23 1.40 0.67
C LEU A 65 4.44 1.45 1.98
N ARG A 66 4.90 0.78 3.04
CA ARG A 66 4.28 0.81 4.35
C ARG A 66 3.96 2.22 4.89
N PRO A 67 4.80 3.26 4.68
CA PRO A 67 4.50 4.61 5.15
C PRO A 67 3.20 5.21 4.59
N TYR A 68 2.74 4.79 3.40
CA TYR A 68 1.47 5.27 2.83
C TYR A 68 0.26 4.70 3.56
N LEU A 69 0.32 3.43 3.98
CA LEU A 69 -0.71 2.81 4.82
C LEU A 69 -0.76 3.49 6.19
N ASP A 70 0.42 3.73 6.79
CA ASP A 70 0.53 4.38 8.10
C ASP A 70 -0.06 5.80 8.07
N TRP A 71 0.31 6.58 7.05
CA TRP A 71 -0.24 7.92 6.82
C TRP A 71 -1.77 7.92 6.69
N TYR A 72 -2.33 6.97 5.93
CA TYR A 72 -3.76 6.84 5.74
C TYR A 72 -4.49 6.47 7.04
N VAL A 73 -3.90 5.55 7.82
CA VAL A 73 -4.47 5.10 9.11
C VAL A 73 -4.45 6.20 10.17
N GLN A 74 -3.41 7.05 10.19
CA GLN A 74 -3.30 8.19 11.09
C GLN A 74 -4.37 9.26 10.86
N GLY A 75 -5.17 9.17 9.79
CA GLY A 75 -6.23 10.14 9.49
C GLY A 75 -5.67 11.46 8.94
N ASN A 76 -4.47 11.43 8.35
CA ASN A 76 -3.88 12.60 7.69
C ASN A 76 -4.52 12.91 6.32
N VAL A 77 -5.63 12.25 5.99
CA VAL A 77 -6.45 12.38 4.78
C VAL A 77 -6.96 13.80 4.59
#